data_AF-A0AAU5WMF9-F1
#
_entry.id   AF-A0AAU5WMF9-F1
#
_cell.length_a   1.000
_cell.length_b   1.000
_cell.length_c   1.000
_cell.angle_alpha   90.00
_cell.angle_beta   90.00
_cell.angle_gamma   90.00
#
_symmetry.space_group_name_H-M   'P 1'
#
loop_
_entity.id
_entity.type
_entity.pdbx_description
1 polymer ?
#
loop_
_entity_poly.entity_id
_entity_poly.type
_entity_poly.pdbx_seq_one_letter_code
_entity_poly.pdbx_strand_id
1 'polypeptide(L)'
;MLFSPGWRAPVRQGEVLAVFTLGLLLGGVLSAAVAWLLSGLAAPLPSSARAMAIVVVAALGAAREFGLVRIPLPQNARQIPQDVLQIRLRRGTLQFGFELGTGVRTYVSASSPYVLALGLLLSHQGPAASLLVGAAFGAGRALSAALTHLARDPARDAAVSLRMPWIKSATALSTLAALALLLAPGTDRLG
;
A
#
# COMPACT_ATOMS: atom_id res chain seq x y z
N MET A 1 4.99 17.10 -4.32
CA MET A 1 5.76 18.36 -4.11
C MET A 1 7.23 18.15 -3.68
N LEU A 2 7.84 16.98 -3.89
CA LEU A 2 9.29 16.77 -3.68
C LEU A 2 10.18 17.52 -4.69
N PHE A 3 9.58 18.24 -5.63
CA PHE A 3 10.25 18.88 -6.78
C PHE A 3 9.82 20.36 -6.94
N SER A 4 9.61 21.08 -5.82
CA SER A 4 9.40 22.53 -5.86
C SER A 4 10.69 23.25 -6.31
N PRO A 5 10.61 24.33 -7.12
CA PRO A 5 11.76 25.03 -7.70
C PRO A 5 12.83 25.51 -6.70
N GLY A 6 12.49 25.67 -5.42
CA GLY A 6 13.40 26.14 -4.37
C GLY A 6 14.43 25.11 -3.87
N TRP A 7 14.35 23.83 -4.28
CA TRP A 7 15.22 22.74 -3.82
C TRP A 7 16.46 22.48 -4.71
N ARG A 8 16.90 23.48 -5.50
CA ARG A 8 18.14 23.44 -6.29
C ARG A 8 19.42 23.57 -5.44
N ALA A 9 19.46 22.98 -4.25
CA ALA A 9 20.73 22.70 -3.58
C ALA A 9 21.44 21.57 -4.35
N PRO A 10 22.79 21.42 -4.25
CA PRO A 10 23.56 20.41 -4.99
C PRO A 10 23.37 19.00 -4.40
N VAL A 11 22.11 18.60 -4.21
CA VAL A 11 21.74 17.29 -3.70
C VAL A 11 21.41 16.41 -4.90
N ARG A 12 22.08 15.26 -4.99
CA ARG A 12 21.75 14.25 -5.99
C ARG A 12 20.32 13.79 -5.75
N GLN A 13 19.36 14.26 -6.54
CA GLN A 13 17.93 13.92 -6.40
C GLN A 13 17.68 12.40 -6.37
N GLY A 14 18.52 11.61 -7.07
CA GLY A 14 18.49 10.16 -7.01
C GLY A 14 18.81 9.59 -5.62
N GLU A 15 19.68 10.24 -4.85
CA GLU A 15 19.99 9.83 -3.47
C GLU A 15 18.80 10.08 -2.53
N VAL A 16 18.12 11.22 -2.69
CA VAL A 16 16.88 11.51 -1.95
C VAL A 16 15.81 10.48 -2.28
N LEU A 17 15.64 10.13 -3.55
CA LEU A 17 14.71 9.09 -3.99
C LEU A 17 15.07 7.71 -3.42
N ALA A 18 16.35 7.35 -3.37
CA ALA A 18 16.81 6.08 -2.81
C ALA A 18 16.53 6.00 -1.30
N VAL A 19 16.84 7.06 -0.55
CA VAL A 19 16.58 7.15 0.90
C VAL A 19 15.08 7.11 1.18
N PHE A 20 14.28 7.80 0.37
CA PHE A 20 12.82 7.76 0.46
C PHE A 20 12.27 6.36 0.20
N THR A 21 12.79 5.69 -0.84
CA THR A 21 12.42 4.31 -1.21
C THR A 21 12.76 3.33 -0.09
N LEU A 22 13.95 3.46 0.51
CA LEU A 22 14.32 2.66 1.67
C LEU A 22 13.33 2.85 2.83
N GLY A 23 12.95 4.10 3.12
CA GLY A 23 11.92 4.39 4.11
C GLY A 23 10.61 3.68 3.79
N LEU A 24 10.10 3.83 2.56
CA LEU A 24 8.86 3.19 2.11
C LEU A 24 8.86 1.67 2.30
N LEU A 25 9.96 1.01 1.91
CA LEU A 25 10.13 -0.44 2.06
C LEU A 25 10.14 -0.84 3.53
N LEU A 26 10.92 -0.16 4.37
CA LEU A 26 10.98 -0.44 5.81
C LEU A 26 9.62 -0.25 6.48
N GLY A 27 8.88 0.80 6.14
CA GLY A 27 7.54 1.05 6.68
C GLY A 27 6.51 0.00 6.25
N GLY A 28 6.57 -0.43 4.98
CA GLY A 28 5.70 -1.48 4.45
C GLY A 28 5.98 -2.84 5.08
N VAL A 29 7.27 -3.21 5.18
CA VAL A 29 7.73 -4.43 5.87
C VAL A 29 7.30 -4.44 7.33
N LEU A 30 7.47 -3.33 8.06
CA LEU A 30 7.03 -3.22 9.45
C LEU A 30 5.52 -3.45 9.58
N SER A 31 4.72 -2.83 8.71
CA SER A 31 3.26 -2.95 8.77
C SER A 31 2.80 -4.38 8.51
N ALA A 32 3.43 -5.06 7.55
CA ALA A 32 3.17 -6.45 7.27
C ALA A 32 3.65 -7.39 8.40
N ALA A 33 4.79 -7.08 9.04
CA ALA A 33 5.25 -7.82 10.21
C ALA A 33 4.26 -7.70 11.38
N VAL A 34 3.73 -6.51 11.62
CA VAL A 34 2.69 -6.29 12.63
C VAL A 34 1.41 -7.06 12.27
N ALA A 35 0.95 -7.00 11.02
CA ALA A 35 -0.21 -7.76 10.56
C ALA A 35 -0.02 -9.28 10.70
N TRP A 36 1.18 -9.79 10.41
CA TRP A 36 1.55 -11.18 10.61
C TRP A 36 1.58 -11.57 12.10
N LEU A 37 2.16 -10.74 12.97
CA LEU A 37 2.12 -11.01 14.42
C LEU A 37 0.67 -11.07 14.93
N LEU A 38 -0.19 -10.18 14.44
CA LEU A 38 -1.61 -10.13 14.80
C LEU A 38 -2.43 -11.24 14.13
N SER A 39 -1.92 -11.92 13.10
CA SER A 39 -2.63 -13.05 12.47
C SER A 39 -2.87 -14.18 13.45
N GLY A 40 -2.03 -14.33 14.48
CA GLY A 40 -2.24 -15.30 15.56
C GLY A 40 -3.59 -15.14 16.27
N LEU A 41 -4.16 -13.93 16.31
CA LEU A 41 -5.49 -13.69 16.89
C LEU A 41 -6.62 -14.30 16.06
N ALA A 42 -6.39 -14.57 14.77
CA ALA A 42 -7.34 -15.25 13.89
C ALA A 42 -7.19 -16.78 13.89
N ALA A 43 -6.32 -17.35 14.73
CA ALA A 43 -6.15 -18.80 14.86
C ALA A 43 -7.40 -19.59 15.24
N PRO A 44 -8.32 -19.07 16.08
CA PRO A 44 -9.56 -19.80 16.41
C PRO A 44 -10.55 -19.89 15.23
N LEU A 45 -10.36 -19.11 14.16
CA LEU A 45 -11.30 -19.08 13.04
C LEU A 45 -11.04 -20.24 12.06
N PRO A 46 -12.10 -20.97 11.63
CA PRO A 46 -11.97 -21.98 10.59
C PRO A 46 -11.39 -21.42 9.30
N SER A 47 -10.61 -22.21 8.57
CA SER A 47 -9.96 -21.81 7.31
C SER A 47 -10.96 -21.31 6.26
N SER A 48 -12.11 -21.98 6.14
CA SER A 48 -13.20 -21.58 5.24
C SER A 48 -13.82 -20.24 5.62
N ALA A 49 -14.01 -19.97 6.92
CA ALA A 49 -14.53 -18.70 7.41
C ALA A 49 -13.55 -17.55 7.12
N ARG A 50 -12.24 -17.78 7.32
CA ARG A 50 -11.20 -16.80 6.97
C ARG A 50 -11.16 -16.52 5.47
N ALA A 51 -11.14 -17.56 4.64
CA ALA A 51 -11.15 -17.43 3.18
C ALA A 51 -12.38 -16.66 2.68
N MET A 52 -13.56 -17.01 3.18
CA MET A 52 -14.81 -16.32 2.87
C MET A 52 -14.75 -14.84 3.28
N ALA A 53 -14.25 -14.53 4.48
CA ALA A 53 -14.09 -13.15 4.95
C ALA A 53 -13.17 -12.33 4.05
N ILE A 54 -12.05 -12.90 3.58
CA ILE A 54 -11.12 -12.25 2.65
C ILE A 54 -11.84 -11.91 1.33
N VAL A 55 -12.53 -12.88 0.73
CA VAL A 55 -13.25 -12.70 -0.54
C VAL A 55 -14.38 -11.67 -0.40
N VAL A 56 -15.16 -11.74 0.67
CA VAL A 56 -16.26 -10.80 0.94
C VAL A 56 -15.71 -9.37 1.08
N VAL A 57 -14.64 -9.17 1.84
CA VAL A 57 -14.04 -7.83 2.01
C VAL A 57 -13.41 -7.33 0.71
N ALA A 58 -12.81 -8.21 -0.08
CA ALA A 58 -12.33 -7.86 -1.42
C ALA A 58 -13.48 -7.43 -2.35
N ALA A 59 -14.63 -8.12 -2.30
CA ALA A 59 -15.80 -7.79 -3.08
C ALA A 59 -16.42 -6.45 -2.65
N LEU A 60 -16.53 -6.19 -1.35
CA LEU A 60 -16.96 -4.91 -0.80
C LEU A 60 -15.99 -3.78 -1.18
N GLY A 61 -14.69 -4.04 -1.15
CA GLY A 61 -13.67 -3.10 -1.60
C GLY A 61 -13.83 -2.74 -3.09
N ALA A 62 -14.05 -3.73 -3.95
CA ALA A 62 -14.34 -3.50 -5.36
C ALA A 62 -15.64 -2.72 -5.56
N ALA A 63 -16.73 -3.14 -4.92
CA ALA A 63 -18.02 -2.44 -4.99
C ALA A 63 -17.90 -0.96 -4.54
N ARG A 64 -17.08 -0.69 -3.52
CA ARG A 64 -16.77 0.68 -3.07
C ARG A 64 -16.06 1.49 -4.14
N GLU A 65 -15.04 0.94 -4.82
CA GLU A 65 -14.32 1.65 -5.89
C GLU A 65 -15.22 1.94 -7.10
N PHE A 66 -16.21 1.09 -7.38
CA PHE A 66 -17.25 1.34 -8.39
C PHE A 66 -18.36 2.28 -7.94
N GLY A 67 -18.32 2.77 -6.69
CA GLY A 67 -19.33 3.68 -6.13
C GLY A 67 -20.66 3.02 -5.80
N LEU A 68 -20.74 1.69 -5.80
CA LEU A 68 -21.95 0.92 -5.49
C LEU A 68 -22.29 0.96 -3.99
N VAL A 69 -21.29 1.08 -3.13
CA VAL A 69 -21.44 1.18 -1.67
C VAL A 69 -20.57 2.30 -1.10
N ARG A 70 -21.02 2.91 0.00
CA ARG A 70 -20.28 3.96 0.72
C ARG A 70 -19.81 3.43 2.06
N ILE A 71 -18.58 2.95 2.11
CA ILE A 71 -17.94 2.44 3.32
C ILE A 71 -16.79 3.39 3.70
N PRO A 72 -16.80 3.99 4.90
CA PRO A 72 -15.66 4.76 5.38
C PRO A 72 -14.48 3.83 5.59
N LEU A 73 -13.31 4.21 5.07
CA LEU A 73 -12.10 3.43 5.28
C LEU A 73 -11.48 3.78 6.64
N PRO A 74 -10.86 2.82 7.33
CA PRO A 74 -10.17 3.07 8.61
C PRO A 74 -8.91 3.89 8.34
N GLN A 75 -9.06 5.22 8.36
CA GLN A 75 -8.02 6.19 8.03
C GLN A 75 -7.79 7.14 9.19
N ASN A 76 -6.51 7.33 9.55
CA ASN A 76 -6.12 8.40 10.46
C ASN A 76 -5.86 9.66 9.62
N ALA A 77 -6.69 10.70 9.78
CA ALA A 77 -6.68 11.90 8.95
C ALA A 77 -5.49 12.85 9.21
N ARG A 78 -4.46 12.42 9.93
CA ARG A 78 -3.26 13.22 10.19
C ARG A 78 -2.28 13.06 9.03
N GLN A 79 -2.06 14.14 8.28
CA GLN A 79 -0.99 14.18 7.28
C GLN A 79 0.38 14.21 7.99
N ILE A 80 1.39 13.61 7.36
CA ILE A 80 2.77 13.67 7.86
C ILE A 80 3.24 15.13 7.76
N PRO A 81 3.66 15.75 8.88
CA PRO A 81 4.14 17.12 8.89
C PRO A 81 5.32 17.33 7.92
N GLN A 82 5.30 18.41 7.11
CA GLN A 82 6.32 18.67 6.09
C GLN A 82 7.62 19.27 6.65
N ASP A 83 7.59 19.77 7.88
CA ASP A 83 8.74 20.21 8.69
C ASP A 83 9.76 19.08 8.93
N VAL A 84 9.33 17.81 8.91
CA VAL A 84 10.22 16.65 8.97
C VAL A 84 11.28 16.67 7.87
N LEU A 85 10.97 17.23 6.69
CA LEU A 85 11.93 17.38 5.58
C LEU A 85 12.94 18.52 5.79
N GLN A 86 12.72 19.42 6.75
CA GLN A 86 13.51 20.62 6.95
C GLN A 86 14.72 20.41 7.90
N ILE A 87 14.68 19.42 8.80
CA ILE A 87 15.64 19.33 9.92
C ILE A 87 16.91 18.50 9.63
N ARG A 88 16.98 17.74 8.54
CA ARG A 88 18.19 17.11 7.97
C ARG A 88 17.72 16.30 6.76
N LEU A 89 18.08 16.69 5.54
CA LEU A 89 17.45 16.19 4.32
C LEU A 89 17.35 14.65 4.23
N ARG A 90 18.46 13.92 4.45
CA ARG A 90 18.45 12.45 4.38
C ARG A 90 17.59 11.81 5.46
N ARG A 91 17.77 12.23 6.72
CA ARG A 91 17.03 11.68 7.86
C ARG A 91 15.55 11.99 7.77
N GLY A 92 15.20 13.23 7.41
CA GLY A 92 13.84 13.67 7.18
C GLY A 92 13.17 12.92 6.03
N THR A 93 13.88 12.71 4.92
CA THR A 93 13.38 11.93 3.78
C THR A 93 13.16 10.46 4.14
N LEU A 94 14.08 9.85 4.91
CA LEU A 94 13.94 8.47 5.39
C LEU A 94 12.73 8.33 6.30
N GLN A 95 12.59 9.24 7.28
CA GLN A 95 11.46 9.24 8.21
C GLN A 95 10.13 9.45 7.47
N PHE A 96 10.08 10.43 6.57
CA PHE A 96 8.88 10.69 5.76
C PHE A 96 8.51 9.48 4.91
N GLY A 97 9.49 8.86 4.24
CA GLY A 97 9.30 7.63 3.48
C GLY A 97 8.82 6.47 4.36
N PHE A 98 9.39 6.31 5.55
CA PHE A 98 8.99 5.29 6.52
C PHE A 98 7.55 5.47 7.00
N GLU A 99 7.20 6.66 7.48
CA GLU A 99 5.83 6.95 7.93
C GLU A 99 4.82 6.78 6.79
N LEU A 100 5.16 7.21 5.57
CA LEU A 100 4.34 7.00 4.40
C LEU A 100 4.24 5.51 4.04
N GLY A 101 5.32 4.76 4.18
CA GLY A 101 5.41 3.33 3.94
C GLY A 101 4.53 2.51 4.88
N THR A 102 4.30 2.99 6.11
CA THR A 102 3.39 2.30 7.04
C THR A 102 1.92 2.35 6.62
N GLY A 103 1.53 3.37 5.84
CA GLY A 103 0.12 3.59 5.50
C GLY A 103 -0.76 4.09 6.66
N VAL A 104 -0.23 4.24 7.88
CA VAL A 104 -1.02 4.57 9.08
C VAL A 104 -1.21 6.09 9.26
N ARG A 105 -0.23 6.90 8.86
CA ARG A 105 -0.28 8.38 9.00
C ARG A 105 -0.52 9.08 7.65
N THR A 106 -1.22 8.42 6.74
CA THR A 106 -1.45 8.96 5.40
C THR A 106 -2.80 8.52 4.87
N TYR A 107 -3.41 9.38 4.04
CA TYR A 107 -4.68 9.09 3.42
C TYR A 107 -4.50 8.06 2.31
N VAL A 108 -4.92 6.81 2.56
CA VAL A 108 -4.92 5.75 1.54
C VAL A 108 -6.34 5.65 1.00
N SER A 109 -6.60 6.37 -0.09
CA SER A 109 -7.97 6.50 -0.62
C SER A 109 -8.50 5.29 -1.39
N ALA A 110 -7.64 4.31 -1.69
CA ALA A 110 -7.99 3.07 -2.36
C ALA A 110 -8.27 1.97 -1.34
N SER A 111 -9.22 1.09 -1.64
CA SER A 111 -9.60 -0.04 -0.78
C SER A 111 -8.57 -1.16 -0.79
N SER A 112 -7.85 -1.36 -1.91
CA SER A 112 -6.98 -2.53 -2.12
C SER A 112 -5.93 -2.74 -1.03
N PRO A 113 -5.21 -1.72 -0.52
CA PRO A 113 -4.25 -1.92 0.57
C PRO A 113 -4.89 -2.45 1.86
N TYR A 114 -6.13 -2.04 2.17
CA TYR A 114 -6.87 -2.55 3.34
C TYR A 114 -7.32 -3.99 3.14
N VAL A 115 -7.78 -4.33 1.93
CA VAL A 115 -8.14 -5.70 1.56
C VAL A 115 -6.91 -6.61 1.70
N LEU A 116 -5.75 -6.18 1.19
CA LEU A 116 -4.51 -6.95 1.29
C LEU A 116 -4.01 -7.09 2.73
N ALA A 117 -4.10 -6.03 3.55
CA ALA A 117 -3.74 -6.09 4.96
C ALA A 117 -4.62 -7.09 5.74
N LEU A 118 -5.94 -7.09 5.48
CA LEU A 118 -6.84 -8.07 6.07
C LEU A 118 -6.56 -9.48 5.52
N GLY A 119 -6.30 -9.60 4.22
CA GLY A 119 -5.88 -10.84 3.58
C GLY A 119 -4.67 -11.43 4.27
N LEU A 120 -3.65 -10.61 4.54
CA LEU A 120 -2.45 -11.03 5.25
C LEU A 120 -2.75 -11.49 6.69
N LEU A 121 -3.58 -10.75 7.41
CA LEU A 121 -4.00 -11.08 8.78
C LEU A 121 -4.78 -12.40 8.85
N LEU A 122 -5.64 -12.69 7.87
CA LEU A 122 -6.51 -13.87 7.88
C LEU A 122 -5.93 -15.11 7.18
N SER A 123 -4.96 -14.93 6.28
CA SER A 123 -4.40 -16.03 5.46
C SER A 123 -3.35 -16.87 6.18
N HIS A 124 -2.85 -16.44 7.35
CA HIS A 124 -1.86 -17.17 8.16
C HIS A 124 -0.60 -17.54 7.37
N GLN A 125 -0.17 -16.68 6.45
CA GLN A 125 1.04 -16.92 5.67
C GLN A 125 2.27 -16.91 6.55
N GLY A 126 3.32 -17.59 6.09
CA GLY A 126 4.62 -17.57 6.77
C GLY A 126 5.21 -16.14 6.83
N PRO A 127 6.19 -15.91 7.73
CA PRO A 127 6.79 -14.59 7.90
C PRO A 127 7.43 -14.08 6.60
N ALA A 128 8.14 -14.93 5.86
CA ALA A 128 8.78 -14.51 4.60
C ALA A 128 7.79 -13.95 3.57
N ALA A 129 6.69 -14.67 3.31
CA ALA A 129 5.63 -14.21 2.41
C ALA A 129 4.99 -12.91 2.90
N SER A 130 4.79 -12.79 4.22
CA SER A 130 4.23 -11.58 4.84
C SER A 130 5.14 -10.36 4.63
N LEU A 131 6.43 -10.49 4.91
CA LEU A 131 7.40 -9.41 4.72
C LEU A 131 7.52 -9.03 3.23
N LEU A 132 7.44 -10.00 2.31
CA LEU A 132 7.42 -9.74 0.87
C LEU A 132 6.20 -8.92 0.43
N VAL A 133 5.01 -9.21 0.98
CA VAL A 133 3.81 -8.39 0.72
C VAL A 133 4.01 -6.96 1.21
N GLY A 134 4.58 -6.77 2.40
CA GLY A 134 4.93 -5.45 2.94
C GLY A 134 5.94 -4.70 2.08
N ALA A 135 6.99 -5.39 1.63
CA ALA A 135 7.99 -4.84 0.72
C ALA A 135 7.36 -4.47 -0.63
N ALA A 136 6.50 -5.31 -1.20
CA ALA A 136 5.79 -5.04 -2.44
C ALA A 136 4.87 -3.81 -2.32
N PHE A 137 4.19 -3.64 -1.19
CA PHE A 137 3.41 -2.44 -0.90
C PHE A 137 4.28 -1.18 -0.90
N GLY A 138 5.40 -1.21 -0.17
CA GLY A 138 6.38 -0.10 -0.17
C GLY A 138 6.95 0.17 -1.57
N ALA A 139 7.28 -0.88 -2.31
CA ALA A 139 7.83 -0.82 -3.66
C ALA A 139 6.84 -0.21 -4.66
N GLY A 140 5.55 -0.56 -4.59
CA GLY A 140 4.52 0.05 -5.44
C GLY A 140 4.42 1.57 -5.23
N ARG A 141 4.54 2.04 -3.98
CA ARG A 141 4.60 3.48 -3.68
C ARG A 141 5.90 4.11 -4.17
N ALA A 142 7.02 3.41 -4.03
CA ALA A 142 8.32 3.88 -4.50
C ALA A 142 8.34 4.01 -6.03
N LEU A 143 7.75 3.05 -6.74
CA LEU A 143 7.59 3.08 -8.19
C LEU A 143 6.79 4.31 -8.64
N SER A 144 5.70 4.65 -7.95
CA SER A 144 4.93 5.86 -8.23
C SER A 144 5.78 7.14 -8.12
N ALA A 145 6.59 7.24 -7.07
CA ALA A 145 7.52 8.36 -6.88
C ALA A 145 8.64 8.39 -7.93
N ALA A 146 9.20 7.23 -8.26
CA ALA A 146 10.25 7.10 -9.27
C ALA A 146 9.74 7.46 -10.67
N LEU A 147 8.56 6.99 -11.08
CA LEU A 147 7.97 7.35 -12.36
C LEU A 147 7.67 8.86 -12.44
N THR A 148 7.24 9.46 -11.34
CA THR A 148 7.04 10.92 -11.26
C THR A 148 8.37 11.66 -11.43
N HIS A 149 9.44 11.19 -10.77
CA HIS A 149 10.78 11.74 -10.92
C HIS A 149 11.31 11.63 -12.36
N LEU A 150 11.08 10.49 -13.01
CA LEU A 150 11.56 10.21 -14.37
C LEU A 150 10.82 10.99 -15.45
N ALA A 151 9.50 11.17 -15.30
CA ALA A 151 8.71 11.85 -16.32
C ALA A 151 9.03 13.35 -16.44
N ARG A 152 9.42 14.01 -15.33
CA ARG A 152 9.74 15.45 -15.28
C ARG A 152 8.69 16.37 -15.93
N ASP A 153 7.45 15.89 -16.03
CA ASP A 153 6.34 16.56 -16.70
C ASP A 153 5.37 17.14 -15.66
N PRO A 154 5.19 18.48 -15.61
CA PRO A 154 4.26 19.11 -14.69
C PRO A 154 2.79 18.78 -14.96
N ALA A 155 2.42 18.36 -16.18
CA ALA A 155 1.04 17.97 -16.52
C ALA A 155 0.68 16.55 -16.06
N ARG A 156 1.67 15.75 -15.65
CA ARG A 156 1.48 14.36 -15.24
C ARG A 156 0.50 14.20 -14.09
N ASP A 157 0.60 15.05 -13.07
CA ASP A 157 -0.26 14.94 -11.88
C ASP A 157 -1.74 15.10 -12.24
N ALA A 158 -2.05 16.04 -13.14
CA ALA A 158 -3.39 16.21 -13.67
C ALA A 158 -3.85 14.98 -14.48
N ALA A 159 -3.02 14.48 -15.39
CA ALA A 159 -3.34 13.29 -16.18
C ALA A 159 -3.57 12.03 -15.31
N VAL A 160 -2.77 11.85 -14.26
CA VAL A 160 -2.92 10.75 -13.29
C VAL A 160 -4.20 10.92 -12.47
N SER A 161 -4.54 12.14 -12.06
CA SER A 161 -5.76 12.42 -11.30
C SER A 161 -7.04 12.03 -12.07
N LEU A 162 -7.08 12.31 -13.38
CA LEU A 162 -8.20 11.96 -14.26
C LEU A 162 -8.36 10.44 -14.41
N ARG A 163 -7.24 9.69 -14.39
CA ARG A 163 -7.24 8.22 -14.52
C ARG A 163 -7.40 7.51 -13.17
N MET A 164 -7.30 8.23 -12.06
CA MET A 164 -7.29 7.66 -10.71
C MET A 164 -8.52 6.78 -10.41
N PRO A 165 -9.77 7.14 -10.76
CA PRO A 165 -10.93 6.28 -10.54
C PRO A 165 -10.81 4.92 -11.25
N TRP A 166 -10.32 4.93 -12.49
CA TRP A 166 -10.07 3.73 -13.28
C TRP A 166 -8.94 2.88 -12.69
N ILE A 167 -7.83 3.51 -12.31
CA ILE A 167 -6.70 2.82 -11.68
C ILE A 167 -7.16 2.10 -10.41
N LYS A 168 -7.94 2.77 -9.56
CA LYS A 168 -8.46 2.19 -8.31
C LYS A 168 -9.41 1.03 -8.59
N SER A 169 -10.37 1.21 -9.49
CA SER A 169 -11.36 0.18 -9.84
C SER A 169 -10.70 -1.05 -10.45
N ALA A 170 -9.77 -0.86 -11.40
CA ALA A 170 -9.01 -1.94 -12.00
C ALA A 170 -8.15 -2.67 -10.95
N THR A 171 -7.47 -1.94 -10.07
CA THR A 171 -6.68 -2.54 -9.00
C THR A 171 -7.57 -3.35 -8.04
N ALA A 172 -8.73 -2.83 -7.66
CA ALA A 172 -9.66 -3.52 -6.78
C ALA A 172 -10.25 -4.79 -7.43
N LEU A 173 -10.63 -4.73 -8.71
CA LEU A 173 -11.12 -5.88 -9.45
C LEU A 173 -10.04 -6.96 -9.62
N SER A 174 -8.81 -6.56 -9.99
CA SER A 174 -7.68 -7.49 -10.08
C SER A 174 -7.35 -8.12 -8.72
N THR A 175 -7.43 -7.34 -7.64
CA THR A 175 -7.23 -7.87 -6.28
C THR A 175 -8.30 -8.89 -5.91
N LEU A 176 -9.58 -8.59 -6.17
CA LEU A 176 -10.69 -9.50 -5.95
C LEU A 176 -10.53 -10.78 -6.77
N ALA A 177 -10.26 -10.67 -8.07
CA ALA A 177 -10.09 -11.82 -8.95
C ALA A 177 -8.93 -12.71 -8.48
N ALA A 178 -7.77 -12.13 -8.17
CA ALA A 178 -6.62 -12.88 -7.68
C ALA A 178 -6.92 -13.62 -6.36
N LEU A 179 -7.54 -12.94 -5.39
CA LEU A 179 -7.89 -13.55 -4.10
C LEU A 179 -8.97 -14.63 -4.25
N ALA A 180 -9.99 -14.41 -5.08
CA ALA A 180 -11.03 -15.39 -5.35
C ALA A 180 -10.46 -16.65 -6.01
N LEU A 181 -9.54 -16.50 -6.96
CA LEU A 181 -8.86 -17.63 -7.61
C LEU A 181 -7.96 -18.40 -6.65
N LEU A 182 -7.17 -17.69 -5.83
CA LEU A 182 -6.28 -18.31 -4.84
C LEU A 182 -7.03 -19.04 -3.72
N LEU A 183 -8.25 -18.63 -3.42
CA LEU A 183 -9.07 -19.16 -2.32
C LEU A 183 -10.23 -20.04 -2.81
N ALA A 184 -10.33 -20.29 -4.12
CA ALA A 184 -11.37 -21.14 -4.67
C ALA A 184 -11.20 -22.58 -4.16
N PRO A 185 -12.26 -23.21 -3.61
CA PRO A 185 -12.21 -24.62 -3.23
C PRO A 185 -12.11 -25.48 -4.50
N GLY A 186 -10.90 -25.83 -4.92
CA GLY A 186 -10.72 -26.59 -6.16
C GLY A 186 -9.31 -26.99 -6.57
N THR A 187 -8.23 -26.54 -5.91
CA THR A 187 -6.85 -26.90 -6.30
C THR A 187 -6.24 -28.03 -5.48
N ASP A 188 -6.92 -28.58 -4.48
CA ASP A 188 -6.48 -29.77 -3.72
C ASP A 188 -6.90 -31.10 -4.40
N ARG A 189 -6.69 -31.21 -5.71
CA ARG A 189 -6.69 -32.50 -6.41
C ARG A 189 -5.53 -32.51 -7.38
N LEU A 190 -4.49 -33.27 -7.01
CA LEU A 190 -3.33 -33.78 -7.77
C LEU A 190 -2.02 -33.48 -7.02
N GLY A 191 -1.78 -34.25 -5.95
CA GLY A 191 -0.52 -34.33 -5.22
C GLY A 191 -0.57 -35.50 -4.26
#